data_AF-A0AAE3A2U3-F1
#
_entry.id   AF-A0AAE3A2U3-F1
#
_cell.length_a   1.000
_cell.length_b   1.000
_cell.length_c   1.000
_cell.angle_alpha   90.00
_cell.angle_beta   90.00
_cell.angle_gamma   90.00
#
_symmetry.space_group_name_H-M   'P 1'
#
loop_
_entity.id
_entity.type
_entity.pdbx_description
1 polymer ?
#
loop_
_entity_poly.entity_id
_entity_poly.type
_entity_poly.pdbx_seq_one_letter_code
_entity_poly.pdbx_strand_id
1 'polypeptide(L)' 'MEGLVKIDAEATRRFLVNLGSESYRTGRINDEFIHVVCSGFYAGLFEVVVHDMPREAAEGYIRELRSFYNNGWKEYF' A
#
# COMPACT_ATOMS: atom_id res chain seq x y z
N MET A 1 -1.80 13.94 1.68
CA MET A 1 -2.03 12.53 1.31
C MET A 1 -1.65 12.27 -0.15
N GLU A 2 -2.26 12.96 -1.12
CA GLU A 2 -1.99 12.76 -2.56
C GLU A 2 -0.50 12.85 -2.96
N GLY A 3 0.29 13.74 -2.35
CA GLY A 3 1.73 13.81 -2.62
C GLY A 3 2.50 12.54 -2.25
N LEU A 4 2.16 11.90 -1.12
CA LEU A 4 2.78 10.63 -0.69
C LEU A 4 2.37 9.48 -1.62
N VAL A 5 1.08 9.43 -1.96
CA VAL A 5 0.53 8.44 -2.91
C VAL A 5 1.25 8.52 -4.25
N LYS A 6 1.46 9.73 -4.79
CA LYS A 6 2.17 9.90 -6.07
C LYS A 6 3.62 9.40 -6.01
N ILE A 7 4.34 9.73 -4.95
CA ILE A 7 5.74 9.29 -4.78
C ILE A 7 5.81 7.76 -4.73
N ASP A 8 4.95 7.13 -3.94
CA ASP A 8 4.96 5.68 -3.76
C ASP A 8 4.46 4.93 -5.01
N ALA A 9 3.43 5.45 -5.66
CA ALA A 9 2.93 4.90 -6.92
C ALA A 9 3.98 4.99 -8.03
N GLU A 10 4.70 6.10 -8.14
CA GLU A 10 5.79 6.25 -9.11
C GLU A 10 6.96 5.30 -8.81
N ALA A 11 7.33 5.17 -7.53
CA ALA A 11 8.38 4.23 -7.11
C ALA A 11 7.99 2.77 -7.43
N THR A 12 6.75 2.38 -7.13
CA THR A 12 6.22 1.04 -7.41
C THR A 12 6.17 0.77 -8.91
N ARG A 13 5.68 1.74 -9.71
CA ARG A 13 5.68 1.66 -11.17
C ARG A 13 7.09 1.43 -11.72
N ARG A 14 8.06 2.25 -11.30
CA ARG A 14 9.47 2.11 -11.72
C ARG A 14 10.03 0.75 -11.34
N PHE A 15 9.73 0.26 -10.15
CA PHE A 15 10.14 -1.06 -9.70
C PHE A 15 9.57 -2.17 -10.60
N LEU A 16 8.26 -2.16 -10.88
CA LEU A 16 7.59 -3.14 -11.73
C LEU A 16 8.13 -3.15 -13.17
N VAL A 17 8.41 -1.96 -13.72
CA VAL A 17 9.03 -1.81 -15.05
C VAL A 17 10.44 -2.41 -15.06
N ASN A 18 11.28 -2.04 -14.09
CA ASN A 18 12.67 -2.52 -14.03
C ASN A 18 12.76 -4.03 -13.76
N LEU A 19 11.80 -4.59 -13.02
CA LEU A 19 11.70 -6.04 -12.76
C LEU A 19 11.23 -6.81 -14.01
N GLY A 20 10.69 -6.14 -15.02
CA GLY A 20 10.06 -6.82 -16.16
C GLY A 20 8.76 -7.53 -15.77
N SER A 21 7.98 -6.94 -14.86
CA SER A 21 6.74 -7.53 -14.34
C SER A 21 5.76 -7.87 -15.47
N GLU A 22 5.47 -9.15 -15.63
CA GLU A 22 4.51 -9.65 -16.62
C GLU A 22 3.10 -9.09 -16.40
N SER A 23 2.67 -8.99 -15.13
CA SER A 23 1.35 -8.44 -14.78
C SER A 23 1.20 -6.97 -15.17
N TYR A 24 2.27 -6.19 -15.07
CA TYR A 24 2.26 -4.79 -15.51
C TYR A 24 2.34 -4.70 -17.03
N ARG A 25 3.21 -5.48 -17.66
CA ARG A 25 3.39 -5.52 -19.13
C ARG A 25 2.13 -5.95 -19.88
N THR A 26 1.37 -6.88 -19.33
CA THR A 26 0.10 -7.37 -19.91
C THR A 26 -1.11 -6.50 -19.57
N GLY A 27 -0.92 -5.44 -18.76
CA GLY A 27 -2.00 -4.55 -18.34
C GLY A 27 -2.95 -5.14 -17.28
N ARG A 28 -2.64 -6.32 -16.73
CA ARG A 28 -3.38 -6.87 -15.58
C ARG A 28 -3.30 -5.95 -14.36
N ILE A 29 -2.16 -5.31 -14.17
CA ILE A 29 -1.96 -4.18 -13.24
C ILE A 29 -1.56 -2.97 -14.08
N ASN A 30 -2.10 -1.80 -13.75
CA ASN A 30 -1.82 -0.53 -14.44
C ASN A 30 -1.59 0.61 -13.43
N ASP A 31 -1.26 1.81 -13.94
CA ASP A 31 -0.97 2.98 -13.10
C ASP A 31 -2.15 3.38 -12.19
N GLU A 32 -3.39 3.22 -12.66
CA GLU A 32 -4.59 3.48 -11.86
C GLU A 32 -4.74 2.49 -10.70
N PHE A 33 -4.50 1.20 -10.95
CA PHE A 33 -4.53 0.18 -9.90
C PHE A 33 -3.45 0.45 -8.84
N ILE A 34 -2.22 0.78 -9.27
CA ILE A 34 -1.14 1.13 -8.34
C ILE A 34 -1.54 2.34 -7.50
N HIS A 35 -2.13 3.38 -8.11
CA HIS A 35 -2.62 4.55 -7.40
C HIS A 35 -3.70 4.21 -6.37
N VAL A 36 -4.68 3.37 -6.71
CA VAL A 36 -5.74 2.92 -5.79
C VAL A 36 -5.16 2.17 -4.60
N VAL A 37 -4.22 1.25 -4.84
CA VAL A 37 -3.58 0.46 -3.76
C VAL A 37 -2.75 1.35 -2.84
N CYS A 38 -1.91 2.24 -3.39
CA CYS A 38 -1.15 3.20 -2.58
C CYS A 38 -2.08 4.14 -1.79
N SER A 39 -3.16 4.62 -2.41
CA SER A 39 -4.15 5.47 -1.74
C SER A 39 -4.82 4.75 -0.56
N GLY A 40 -5.24 3.50 -0.77
CA GLY A 40 -5.84 2.69 0.29
C GLY A 40 -4.87 2.44 1.45
N PHE A 41 -3.60 2.17 1.15
CA PHE A 41 -2.57 1.95 2.18
C PHE A 41 -2.39 3.19 3.04
N TYR A 42 -2.19 4.36 2.42
CA TYR A 42 -2.00 5.60 3.17
C TYR A 42 -3.26 6.05 3.90
N ALA A 43 -4.45 5.87 3.32
CA ALA A 43 -5.70 6.16 4.03
C ALA A 43 -5.78 5.32 5.32
N GLY A 44 -5.61 4.00 5.21
CA GLY A 44 -5.59 3.11 6.38
C GLY A 44 -4.49 3.45 7.38
N LEU A 45 -3.29 3.81 6.90
CA LEU A 45 -2.19 4.22 7.76
C LEU A 45 -2.54 5.46 8.60
N PHE A 46 -3.25 6.43 8.01
CA PHE A 46 -3.61 7.68 8.69
C PHE A 46 -4.77 7.52 9.68
N GLU A 47 -5.52 6.42 9.64
CA GLU A 47 -6.58 6.13 10.63
C GLU A 47 -6.03 6.15 12.07
N VAL A 48 -4.77 5.75 12.28
CA VAL A 48 -4.15 5.80 13.62
C VAL A 48 -4.04 7.22 14.17
N VAL A 49 -3.89 8.21 13.27
CA VAL A 49 -3.81 9.64 13.61
C VAL A 49 -5.22 10.22 13.75
N VAL A 50 -6.11 9.90 12.81
CA VAL A 50 -7.50 10.39 12.80
C VAL A 50 -8.25 9.96 14.06
N HIS A 51 -7.97 8.75 14.55
CA HIS A 51 -8.60 8.19 15.74
C HIS A 51 -7.80 8.40 17.04
N ASP A 52 -6.73 9.19 17.02
CA ASP A 52 -5.88 9.47 18.19
C ASP A 52 -5.49 8.20 18.97
N MET A 53 -5.03 7.17 18.23
CA MET A 53 -4.73 5.87 18.82
C MET A 53 -3.52 5.96 19.76
N PRO A 54 -3.54 5.32 20.94
CA PRO A 54 -2.37 5.18 21.79
C PRO A 54 -1.20 4.56 21.03
N ARG A 55 0.02 5.00 21.33
CA ARG A 55 1.22 4.61 20.57
C ARG A 55 1.38 3.10 20.43
N GLU A 56 1.21 2.34 21.52
CA GLU A 56 1.33 0.88 21.50
C GLU A 56 0.30 0.23 20.57
N ALA A 57 -0.93 0.76 20.56
CA ALA A 57 -1.99 0.27 19.68
C ALA A 57 -1.73 0.65 18.21
N ALA A 58 -1.26 1.87 17.95
CA ALA A 58 -0.90 2.34 16.61
C ALA A 58 0.25 1.49 16.03
N GLU A 59 1.30 1.19 16.81
CA GLU A 59 2.40 0.34 16.36
C GLU A 59 1.94 -1.08 16.00
N GLY A 60 1.00 -1.64 16.76
CA GLY A 60 0.34 -2.92 16.44
C GLY A 60 -0.48 -2.85 15.15
N TYR A 61 -1.35 -1.84 15.04
CA TYR A 61 -2.21 -1.65 13.87
C TYR A 61 -1.40 -1.46 12.57
N ILE A 62 -0.36 -0.61 12.59
CA ILE A 62 0.52 -0.38 11.43
C ILE A 62 1.21 -1.68 11.00
N ARG A 63 1.62 -2.52 11.96
CA ARG A 63 2.25 -3.81 11.69
C ARG A 63 1.29 -4.76 10.99
N GLU A 64 0.07 -4.88 11.50
CA GLU A 64 -0.99 -5.71 10.90
C GLU A 64 -1.37 -5.22 9.50
N LEU A 65 -1.58 -3.90 9.35
CA LEU A 65 -1.89 -3.30 8.05
C LEU A 65 -0.80 -3.62 7.01
N ARG A 66 0.47 -3.51 7.40
CA ARG A 66 1.59 -3.88 6.51
C ARG A 66 1.60 -5.38 6.17
N SER A 67 1.29 -6.25 7.14
CA SER A 67 1.22 -7.70 6.88
C SER A 67 0.12 -8.01 5.87
N PHE A 68 -1.06 -7.41 6.06
CA PHE A 68 -2.18 -7.54 5.13
C PHE A 68 -1.85 -7.05 3.71
N TYR A 69 -1.19 -5.91 3.55
CA TYR A 69 -0.82 -5.41 2.22
C TYR A 69 0.22 -6.28 1.50
N ASN A 70 1.03 -7.04 2.25
CA ASN A 70 2.01 -7.95 1.67
C ASN A 70 1.41 -9.31 1.30
N ASN A 71 0.60 -9.89 2.19
CA ASN A 71 0.16 -11.28 2.11
C ASN A 71 -1.34 -11.44 1.80
N GLY A 72 -2.11 -10.34 1.86
CA GLY A 72 -3.56 -10.35 1.84
C GLY A 72 -4.14 -11.14 3.01
N TRP A 73 -5.37 -11.63 2.85
CA TRP A 73 -6.02 -12.44 3.86
C TRP A 73 -5.30 -13.76 4.18
N LYS A 74 -4.41 -14.24 3.29
CA LYS A 74 -3.61 -15.47 3.51
C LYS A 74 -2.68 -15.39 4.71
N GLU A 75 -2.44 -14.19 5.24
CA GLU A 75 -1.73 -14.02 6.51
C GLU A 75 -2.49 -14.64 7.70
N TYR A 76 -3.82 -14.70 7.61
CA TYR A 76 -4.70 -14.98 8.74
C TYR A 76 -5.42 -16.33 8.67
N PHE A 77 -5.09 -17.16 7.67
CA PHE A 77 -5.63 -18.52 7.52
C PHE A 77 -4.63 -19.50 6.93
#